data_AF-A0A7Z2JIS9-F1
#
_entry.id   AF-A0A7Z2JIS9-F1
#
_cell.length_a   1.000
_cell.length_b   1.000
_cell.length_c   1.000
_cell.angle_alpha   90.00
_cell.angle_beta   90.00
_cell.angle_gamma   90.00
#
_symmetry.space_group_name_H-M   'P 1'
#
loop_
_entity.id
_entity.type
_entity.pdbx_description
1 polymer ?
#
loop_
_entity_poly.entity_id
_entity_poly.type
_entity_poly.pdbx_seq_one_letter_code
_entity_poly.pdbx_strand_id
1 'polypeptide(L)'
;MRKLARLSRFRHFAAATVLASLAVPAFAATTLSPRQCNDYPFVKLDKPVTHRQLQNELKELESVGYDPSAGDQDDYPSDLEQAEAKLQVKYRQDCVATANRTAAVTHSTSVTSASVAQQ
;
A
#
# COMPACT_ATOMS: atom_id res chain seq x y z
N MET A 1 41.80 -35.65 -52.34
CA MET A 1 40.59 -36.20 -51.69
C MET A 1 40.20 -35.29 -50.52
N ARG A 2 38.95 -34.81 -50.53
CA ARG A 2 38.41 -33.73 -49.70
C ARG A 2 37.84 -34.27 -48.37
N LYS A 3 38.13 -33.62 -47.24
CA LYS A 3 37.24 -33.50 -46.04
C LYS A 3 37.63 -32.21 -45.29
N LEU A 4 37.22 -31.03 -45.76
CA LEU A 4 36.01 -30.29 -45.36
C LEU A 4 35.66 -30.37 -43.86
N ALA A 5 36.05 -29.30 -43.17
CA ALA A 5 35.20 -28.40 -42.38
C ALA A 5 34.36 -28.97 -41.22
N ARG A 6 34.65 -28.49 -40.00
CA ARG A 6 33.67 -27.84 -39.11
C ARG A 6 34.35 -27.20 -37.89
N LEU A 7 35.32 -26.33 -38.15
CA LEU A 7 35.84 -25.39 -37.14
C LEU A 7 35.04 -24.09 -37.22
N SER A 8 33.76 -24.09 -36.83
CA SER A 8 32.99 -22.85 -36.61
C SER A 8 31.62 -23.16 -35.99
N ARG A 9 31.57 -23.31 -34.67
CA ARG A 9 30.33 -23.16 -33.89
C ARG A 9 30.51 -22.27 -32.64
N PHE A 10 31.62 -21.54 -32.57
CA PHE A 10 31.97 -20.66 -31.45
C PHE A 10 32.04 -19.18 -31.87
N ARG A 11 31.24 -18.76 -32.86
CA ARG A 11 31.19 -17.36 -33.32
C ARG A 11 29.79 -16.75 -33.31
N HIS A 12 28.84 -17.33 -32.58
CA HIS A 12 27.44 -16.83 -32.55
C HIS A 12 26.93 -16.51 -31.13
N PHE A 13 27.77 -16.54 -30.10
CA PHE A 13 27.41 -16.06 -28.76
C PHE A 13 27.95 -14.65 -28.46
N ALA A 14 28.05 -13.79 -29.48
CA ALA A 14 28.64 -12.45 -29.33
C ALA A 14 27.79 -11.32 -29.93
N ALA A 15 26.52 -11.55 -30.26
CA ALA A 15 25.64 -10.48 -30.73
C ALA A 15 24.22 -10.66 -30.18
N ALA A 16 23.74 -9.62 -29.49
CA ALA A 16 22.38 -9.42 -28.97
C ALA A 16 22.06 -9.89 -27.53
N THR A 17 22.84 -9.44 -26.54
CA THR A 17 22.31 -9.17 -25.19
C THR A 17 22.35 -7.67 -24.93
N VAL A 18 21.54 -6.91 -25.67
CA VAL A 18 21.26 -5.49 -25.41
C VAL A 18 19.76 -5.39 -25.19
N LEU A 19 19.36 -4.72 -24.10
CA LEU A 19 18.01 -4.48 -23.58
C LEU A 19 17.35 -5.61 -22.78
N ALA A 20 17.73 -5.74 -21.52
CA ALA A 20 16.81 -6.24 -20.50
C ALA A 20 17.08 -5.56 -19.16
N SER A 21 16.00 -5.25 -18.45
CA SER A 21 15.90 -4.83 -17.04
C SER A 21 16.37 -3.41 -16.66
N LEU A 22 15.44 -2.45 -16.77
CA LEU A 22 15.27 -1.36 -15.80
C LEU A 22 13.76 -1.14 -15.55
N ALA A 23 13.04 -2.19 -15.16
CA ALA A 23 11.67 -2.03 -14.64
C ALA A 23 11.78 -1.83 -13.13
N VAL A 24 11.79 -0.57 -12.69
CA VAL A 24 11.72 -0.21 -11.27
C VAL A 24 10.30 -0.53 -10.79
N PRO A 25 10.06 -1.42 -9.82
CA PRO A 25 8.74 -1.54 -9.25
C PRO A 25 8.44 -0.26 -8.48
N ALA A 26 7.56 0.58 -9.03
CA ALA A 26 6.97 1.66 -8.28
C ALA A 26 6.00 1.03 -7.27
N PHE A 27 6.49 0.75 -6.06
CA PHE A 27 5.61 0.57 -4.91
C PHE A 27 4.99 1.93 -4.61
N ALA A 28 3.97 2.32 -5.39
CA ALA A 28 3.05 3.34 -4.93
C ALA A 28 2.40 2.76 -3.67
N ALA A 29 2.78 3.29 -2.51
CA ALA A 29 2.09 2.97 -1.27
C ALA A 29 0.59 3.18 -1.54
N THR A 30 -0.22 2.13 -1.40
CA THR A 30 -1.66 2.16 -1.62
C THR A 30 -2.30 2.95 -0.49
N THR A 31 -2.19 4.27 -0.57
CA THR A 31 -2.83 5.19 0.35
C THR A 31 -4.30 5.32 -0.01
N LEU A 32 -5.19 5.03 0.92
CA LEU A 32 -6.63 5.16 0.71
C LEU A 32 -7.03 6.64 0.61
N SER A 33 -8.13 6.90 -0.11
CA SER A 33 -8.72 8.25 -0.14
C SER A 33 -9.28 8.64 1.23
N PRO A 34 -9.43 9.94 1.56
CA PRO A 34 -10.03 10.36 2.84
C PRO A 34 -11.39 9.72 3.12
N ARG A 35 -12.21 9.54 2.06
CA ARG A 35 -13.51 8.88 2.18
C ARG A 35 -13.39 7.42 2.59
N GLN A 36 -12.42 6.70 2.02
CA GLN A 36 -12.15 5.31 2.39
C GLN A 36 -11.54 5.18 3.78
N CYS A 37 -10.74 6.16 4.20
CA CYS A 37 -10.27 6.23 5.57
C CYS A 37 -11.38 6.44 6.60
N ASN A 38 -12.48 7.09 6.22
CA ASN A 38 -13.67 7.23 7.06
C ASN A 38 -14.53 5.95 7.14
N ASP A 39 -14.22 4.92 6.33
CA ASP A 39 -14.89 3.61 6.43
C ASP A 39 -14.24 2.71 7.50
N TYR A 40 -13.12 3.14 8.11
CA TYR A 40 -12.55 2.48 9.31
C TYR A 40 -13.35 2.85 10.58
N PRO A 41 -13.48 1.94 11.55
CA PRO A 41 -14.29 2.15 12.77
C PRO A 41 -13.72 3.19 13.75
N PHE A 42 -12.52 3.73 13.49
CA PHE A 42 -11.86 4.73 14.36
C PHE A 42 -12.25 6.18 14.05
N VAL A 43 -12.88 6.42 12.89
CA VAL A 43 -13.33 7.75 12.51
C VAL A 43 -14.79 7.91 12.89
N LYS A 44 -15.07 8.87 13.76
CA LYS A 44 -16.45 9.18 14.14
C LYS A 44 -17.25 9.65 12.93
N LEU A 45 -18.36 8.98 12.65
CA LEU A 45 -19.30 9.37 11.59
C LEU A 45 -20.24 10.49 12.07
N ASP A 46 -20.56 11.42 11.19
CA ASP A 46 -21.55 12.49 11.44
C ASP A 46 -23.02 12.02 11.34
N LYS A 47 -23.22 10.77 10.91
CA LYS A 47 -24.53 10.13 10.74
C LYS A 47 -24.52 8.75 11.40
N PRO A 48 -25.71 8.19 11.74
CA PRO A 48 -25.79 6.82 12.21
C PRO A 48 -25.15 5.83 11.23
N VAL A 49 -24.52 4.79 11.77
CA VAL A 49 -23.88 3.72 10.99
C VAL A 49 -24.96 3.02 10.15
N THR A 50 -24.70 2.90 8.84
CA THR A 50 -25.54 2.10 7.93
C THR A 50 -25.14 0.63 8.01
N HIS A 51 -26.06 -0.29 7.71
CA HIS A 51 -25.76 -1.73 7.69
C HIS A 51 -24.55 -2.07 6.80
N ARG A 52 -24.43 -1.42 5.64
CA ARG A 52 -23.26 -1.58 4.75
C ARG A 52 -21.95 -1.14 5.41
N GLN A 53 -21.95 -0.05 6.16
CA GLN A 53 -20.75 0.41 6.88
C GLN A 53 -20.37 -0.56 7.97
N LEU A 54 -21.35 -1.01 8.78
CA LEU A 54 -21.11 -2.03 9.80
C LEU A 54 -20.51 -3.32 9.22
N GLN A 55 -21.03 -3.79 8.09
CA GLN A 55 -20.50 -4.98 7.41
C GLN A 55 -19.08 -4.76 6.87
N ASN A 56 -18.75 -3.54 6.46
CA ASN A 56 -17.38 -3.21 6.06
C ASN A 56 -16.45 -3.19 7.27
N GLU A 57 -16.84 -2.55 8.37
CA GLU A 57 -16.09 -2.52 9.63
C GLU A 57 -15.82 -3.94 10.15
N LEU A 58 -16.81 -4.83 10.07
CA LEU A 58 -16.64 -6.24 10.46
C LEU A 58 -15.63 -6.97 9.57
N LYS A 59 -15.70 -6.78 8.24
CA LYS A 59 -14.71 -7.35 7.31
C LYS A 59 -13.29 -6.85 7.57
N GLU A 60 -13.15 -5.60 8.00
CA GLU A 60 -11.85 -5.06 8.37
C GLU A 60 -11.28 -5.74 9.63
N LEU A 61 -12.11 -6.00 10.64
CA LEU A 61 -11.73 -6.80 11.81
C LEU A 61 -11.38 -8.25 11.43
N GLU A 62 -12.19 -8.89 10.58
CA GLU A 62 -11.91 -10.24 10.06
C GLU A 62 -10.58 -10.29 9.30
N SER A 63 -10.24 -9.22 8.56
CA SER A 63 -8.98 -9.13 7.80
C SER A 63 -7.72 -9.14 8.69
N VAL A 64 -7.88 -8.83 9.98
CA VAL A 64 -6.78 -8.87 10.98
C VAL A 64 -6.92 -10.03 11.98
N GLY A 65 -7.87 -10.94 11.72
CA GLY A 65 -8.01 -12.22 12.42
C GLY A 65 -9.09 -12.28 13.50
N TYR A 66 -10.05 -11.35 13.53
CA TYR A 66 -11.26 -11.50 14.34
C TYR A 66 -12.18 -12.57 13.72
N ASP A 67 -12.76 -13.45 14.54
CA ASP A 67 -13.75 -14.43 14.10
C ASP A 67 -15.10 -14.17 14.79
N PRO A 68 -16.07 -13.54 14.12
CA PRO A 68 -17.39 -13.30 14.72
C PRO A 68 -18.22 -14.57 14.92
N SER A 69 -17.81 -15.71 14.37
CA SER A 69 -18.51 -16.99 14.52
C SER A 69 -18.05 -17.79 15.75
N ALA A 70 -17.00 -17.33 16.45
CA ALA A 70 -16.49 -17.98 17.64
C ALA A 70 -17.54 -18.08 18.78
N GLY A 71 -18.45 -17.11 18.87
CA GLY A 71 -19.48 -17.08 19.91
C GLY A 71 -18.88 -16.83 21.30
N ASP A 72 -19.42 -17.48 22.32
CA ASP A 72 -19.00 -17.31 23.72
C ASP A 72 -17.76 -18.16 24.09
N GLN A 73 -16.82 -18.41 23.15
CA GLN A 73 -15.51 -18.90 23.60
C GLN A 73 -14.98 -17.84 24.58
N ASP A 74 -14.55 -18.24 25.78
CA ASP A 74 -14.26 -17.38 26.95
C ASP A 74 -13.25 -16.23 26.73
N ASP A 75 -12.81 -16.00 25.49
CA ASP A 75 -11.87 -14.99 25.06
C ASP A 75 -12.51 -13.60 24.81
N TYR A 76 -13.85 -13.48 24.71
CA TYR A 76 -14.50 -12.17 24.60
C TYR A 76 -14.38 -11.38 25.92
N PRO A 77 -13.94 -10.10 25.91
CA PRO A 77 -13.71 -9.24 24.74
C PRO A 77 -12.25 -9.15 24.25
N SER A 78 -11.34 -9.96 24.79
CA SER A 78 -9.90 -9.88 24.53
C SER A 78 -9.55 -10.11 23.05
N ASP A 79 -10.22 -11.03 22.38
CA ASP A 79 -10.04 -11.31 20.95
C ASP A 79 -10.39 -10.10 20.06
N LEU A 80 -11.50 -9.41 20.38
CA LEU A 80 -11.92 -8.18 19.74
C LEU A 80 -10.91 -7.06 19.98
N GLU A 81 -10.47 -6.84 21.22
CA GLU A 81 -9.48 -5.81 21.56
C GLU A 81 -8.14 -6.04 20.84
N GLN A 82 -7.70 -7.30 20.73
CA GLN A 82 -6.51 -7.66 19.98
C GLN A 82 -6.65 -7.39 18.48
N ALA A 83 -7.83 -7.68 17.90
CA ALA A 83 -8.12 -7.38 16.51
C ALA A 83 -8.16 -5.87 16.27
N GLU A 84 -8.83 -5.09 17.12
CA GLU A 84 -8.87 -3.63 17.04
C GLU A 84 -7.46 -3.01 17.07
N ALA A 85 -6.58 -3.50 17.96
CA ALA A 85 -5.20 -3.04 18.04
C ALA A 85 -4.42 -3.30 16.73
N LYS A 86 -4.59 -4.48 16.12
CA LYS A 86 -4.00 -4.80 14.81
C LYS A 86 -4.60 -3.93 13.71
N LEU A 87 -5.91 -3.71 13.73
CA LEU A 87 -6.60 -2.89 12.75
C LEU A 87 -6.16 -1.43 12.83
N GLN A 88 -5.85 -0.91 14.02
CA GLN A 88 -5.29 0.43 14.20
C GLN A 88 -3.90 0.56 13.53
N VAL A 89 -3.08 -0.50 13.54
CA VAL A 89 -1.80 -0.51 12.80
C VAL A 89 -2.06 -0.39 11.30
N LYS A 90 -2.98 -1.20 10.77
CA LYS A 90 -3.39 -1.17 9.36
C LYS A 90 -3.92 0.21 8.94
N TYR A 91 -4.80 0.80 9.75
CA TYR A 91 -5.32 2.15 9.55
C TYR A 91 -4.19 3.20 9.43
N ARG A 92 -3.18 3.15 10.30
CA ARG A 92 -2.04 4.09 10.21
C ARG A 92 -1.26 3.93 8.91
N GLN A 93 -1.12 2.71 8.41
CA GLN A 93 -0.43 2.44 7.14
C GLN A 93 -1.23 2.97 5.95
N ASP A 94 -2.54 2.72 5.94
CA ASP A 94 -3.41 3.07 4.82
C ASP A 94 -3.75 4.56 4.73
N CYS A 95 -3.87 5.23 5.89
CA CYS A 95 -4.48 6.56 6.00
C CYS A 95 -3.53 7.65 6.53
N VAL A 96 -2.64 7.35 7.47
CA VAL A 96 -1.78 8.36 8.11
C VAL A 96 -0.53 8.65 7.28
N ALA A 97 -0.03 7.67 6.52
CA ALA A 97 1.07 7.87 5.56
C ALA A 97 0.71 8.86 4.43
N THR A 98 -0.58 9.04 4.15
CA THR A 98 -1.11 10.00 3.18
C THR A 98 -1.06 11.41 3.75
N ALA A 99 -1.64 11.63 4.94
CA ALA A 99 -1.77 12.95 5.56
C ALA A 99 -0.42 13.66 5.77
N ASN A 100 0.58 12.92 6.26
CA ASN A 100 1.91 13.49 6.51
C ASN A 100 2.67 13.83 5.21
N ARG A 101 2.44 13.10 4.10
CA ARG A 101 3.04 13.44 2.80
C ARG A 101 2.38 14.66 2.17
N THR A 102 1.05 14.77 2.23
CA THR A 102 0.33 15.93 1.67
C THR A 102 0.68 17.22 2.43
N ALA A 103 0.82 17.14 3.76
CA ALA A 103 1.26 18.28 4.58
C ALA A 103 2.70 18.71 4.26
N ALA A 104 3.63 17.75 4.08
CA ALA A 104 5.02 18.03 3.72
C ALA A 104 5.18 18.63 2.31
N VAL A 105 4.38 18.18 1.34
CA VAL A 105 4.34 18.75 -0.02
C VAL A 105 3.80 20.20 0.00
N THR A 106 2.77 20.47 0.81
CA THR A 106 2.16 21.81 0.92
C THR A 106 3.08 22.84 1.60
N HIS A 107 3.93 22.39 2.53
CA HIS A 107 4.96 23.25 3.15
C HIS A 107 6.23 23.43 2.29
N SER A 108 6.48 22.54 1.33
CA SER A 108 7.68 22.63 0.46
C SER A 108 7.44 23.48 -0.79
N THR A 109 6.19 23.61 -1.25
CA THR A 109 5.84 24.44 -2.42
C THR A 109 5.77 25.94 -2.12
N SER A 110 5.70 26.34 -0.84
CA SER A 110 5.68 27.76 -0.44
C SER A 110 7.07 28.40 -0.29
N VAL A 111 8.16 27.62 -0.30
CA VAL A 111 9.53 28.15 -0.04
C VAL A 111 10.34 28.39 -1.32
N THR A 112 9.89 27.91 -2.49
CA THR A 112 10.72 27.92 -3.72
C THR A 112 10.35 29.03 -4.72
N SER A 113 9.29 29.80 -4.53
CA SER A 113 8.90 30.89 -5.45
C SER A 113 9.40 32.29 -5.07
N ALA A 114 10.16 32.45 -3.98
CA ALA A 114 10.59 33.76 -3.47
C ALA A 114 12.05 34.16 -3.80
N SER A 115 12.68 33.64 -4.86
CA SER A 115 14.10 33.94 -5.16
C SER A 115 14.48 34.02 -6.65
N VAL A 116 13.61 34.51 -7.54
CA VAL A 116 14.04 35.00 -8.87
C VAL A 116 13.40 36.35 -9.16
N ALA A 117 13.91 37.38 -8.50
CA ALA A 117 13.95 38.76 -8.99
C ALA A 117 14.94 39.54 -8.10
N GLN A 118 15.78 40.36 -8.73
CA GLN A 118 16.73 41.34 -8.15
C GLN A 118 18.16 40.82 -7.90
N GLN A 119 18.97 40.70 -8.96
CA GLN A 119 19.86 41.77 -9.48
C GLN A 119 20.84 41.20 -10.51
#